data_AF-A0A6J4YTC7-F1
#
_entry.id   AF-A0A6J4YTC7-F1
#
_cell.length_a   1.000
_cell.length_b   1.000
_cell.length_c   1.000
_cell.angle_alpha   90.00
_cell.angle_beta   90.00
_cell.angle_gamma   90.00
#
_symmetry.space_group_name_H-M   'P 1'
#
loop_
_entity.id
_entity.type
_entity.pdbx_description
1 polymer ?
#
loop_
_entity_poly.entity_id
_entity_poly.type
_entity_poly.pdbx_seq_one_letter_code
_entity_poly.pdbx_strand_id
1 'polypeptide(L)'
;MILQTDPCHRYKNRSRCTKPSIPVFQYSIIPPPLAAGSRHSRLALTWPRGPGFLRPNKLQGGDRRSIGRVDEVVDQVLRSVSLFKVLVKGLQVDDPLIRMRSADAVEKITRVKPDLLNSHKKVIIRLAGQSDQQEVRWHMAQILPRLSLTPGERQTIVDTLYVYLNDKSKIVVTFALQALADLAAADKQLQPDVMRLLQEFIETGSPAIKNRGRKLLAKLKASPPI
;
A
#
# COMPACT_ATOMS: atom_id res chain seq x y z
N MET A 1 45.75 17.88 -0.91
CA MET A 1 46.50 16.60 -0.91
C MET A 1 45.98 15.79 0.27
N ILE A 2 45.03 14.85 0.12
CA ILE A 2 45.19 13.45 -0.36
C ILE A 2 46.33 12.77 0.42
N LEU A 3 46.12 11.77 1.27
CA LEU A 3 45.66 10.38 1.02
C LEU A 3 44.98 9.83 2.31
N GLN A 4 43.75 9.32 2.32
CA GLN A 4 43.34 7.94 1.98
C GLN A 4 44.26 6.82 2.48
N THR A 5 43.79 6.06 3.48
CA THR A 5 43.94 4.60 3.52
C THR A 5 42.70 3.94 4.15
N ASP A 6 42.05 3.09 3.36
CA ASP A 6 41.02 2.11 3.74
C ASP A 6 41.65 0.93 4.52
N PRO A 7 40.94 0.36 5.50
CA PRO A 7 41.20 -1.02 5.88
C PRO A 7 39.92 -1.85 5.97
N CYS A 8 39.46 -2.40 4.85
CA CYS A 8 38.60 -3.61 4.86
C CYS A 8 38.66 -4.35 3.52
N HIS A 9 39.87 -4.61 3.03
CA HIS A 9 40.11 -5.54 1.92
C HIS A 9 40.88 -6.77 2.42
N ARG A 10 40.22 -7.64 3.19
CA ARG A 10 40.62 -9.04 3.41
C ARG A 10 39.63 -9.75 4.33
N TYR A 11 38.63 -10.43 3.79
CA TYR A 11 38.10 -11.66 4.39
C TYR A 11 37.44 -12.53 3.30
N LYS A 12 38.17 -13.56 2.88
CA LYS A 12 37.66 -14.73 2.16
C LYS A 12 37.04 -15.67 3.21
N ASN A 13 35.76 -15.49 3.58
CA ASN A 13 34.89 -16.58 4.07
C ASN A 13 33.42 -16.13 4.18
N ARG A 14 32.54 -16.76 3.40
CA ARG A 14 31.08 -16.59 3.46
C ARG A 14 30.51 -17.47 4.58
N SER A 15 30.39 -16.97 5.80
CA SER A 15 29.55 -17.63 6.83
C SER A 15 29.33 -16.88 8.15
N ARG A 16 29.74 -15.61 8.31
CA ARG A 16 29.42 -14.83 9.51
C ARG A 16 29.18 -13.34 9.20
N CYS A 17 28.07 -13.06 8.52
CA CYS A 17 27.40 -11.76 8.67
C CYS A 17 26.21 -12.00 9.61
N THR A 18 26.38 -11.68 10.89
CA THR A 18 25.27 -11.56 11.83
C THR A 18 24.38 -10.42 11.31
N LYS A 19 23.13 -10.76 10.95
CA LYS A 19 22.10 -9.78 10.59
C LYS A 19 21.92 -8.83 11.77
N PRO A 20 21.86 -7.50 11.56
CA PRO A 20 21.45 -6.60 12.64
C PRO A 20 20.01 -6.94 13.03
N SER A 21 19.84 -7.21 14.33
CA SER A 21 18.56 -7.50 14.98
C SER A 21 17.74 -6.22 15.05
N ILE A 22 16.65 -6.16 14.28
CA ILE A 22 15.59 -5.16 14.43
C ILE A 22 15.03 -5.28 15.85
N PRO A 23 14.87 -4.18 16.62
CA PRO A 23 14.22 -4.25 17.91
C PRO A 23 12.78 -4.74 17.71
N VAL A 24 12.48 -5.90 18.30
CA VAL A 24 11.14 -6.47 18.33
C VAL A 24 10.30 -5.62 19.28
N PHE A 25 9.65 -4.58 18.76
CA PHE A 25 8.46 -4.06 19.44
C PHE A 25 7.42 -5.17 19.39
N GLN A 26 7.13 -5.78 20.54
CA GLN A 26 6.07 -6.78 20.70
C GLN A 26 4.70 -6.13 20.42
N TYR A 27 4.34 -5.98 19.16
CA TYR A 27 2.96 -5.80 18.75
C TYR A 27 2.33 -7.19 18.72
N SER A 28 1.81 -7.62 19.87
CA SER A 28 0.95 -8.81 19.96
C SER A 28 -0.41 -8.48 19.35
N ILE A 29 -0.49 -8.54 18.02
CA ILE A 29 -1.75 -8.83 17.33
C ILE A 29 -1.48 -10.09 16.53
N ILE A 30 -1.68 -11.24 17.18
CA ILE A 30 -1.82 -12.51 16.49
C ILE A 30 -3.17 -12.43 15.78
N PRO A 31 -3.26 -12.32 14.44
CA PRO A 31 -4.53 -12.54 13.78
C PRO A 31 -4.94 -14.00 14.06
N PRO A 32 -6.18 -14.28 14.48
CA PRO A 32 -6.64 -15.65 14.63
C PRO A 32 -6.45 -16.39 13.30
N PRO A 33 -6.05 -17.69 13.32
CA PRO A 33 -5.95 -18.47 12.11
C PRO A 33 -7.30 -18.44 11.39
N LEU A 34 -7.29 -18.03 10.12
CA LEU A 34 -8.44 -18.16 9.25
C LEU A 34 -8.84 -19.64 9.23
N ALA A 35 -10.00 -19.93 9.82
CA ALA A 35 -10.56 -21.26 9.83
C ALA A 35 -10.62 -21.79 8.39
N ALA A 36 -9.88 -22.86 8.14
CA ALA A 36 -9.96 -23.60 6.90
C ALA A 36 -11.36 -24.19 6.78
N GLY A 37 -12.08 -23.81 5.72
CA GLY A 37 -13.31 -24.49 5.31
C GLY A 37 -14.59 -23.81 5.76
N SER A 38 -14.96 -22.73 5.09
CA SER A 38 -16.37 -22.43 4.88
C SER A 38 -16.68 -22.54 3.40
N ARG A 39 -17.43 -23.56 3.01
CA ARG A 39 -18.10 -23.63 1.71
C ARG A 39 -19.08 -22.46 1.67
N HIS A 40 -18.64 -21.32 1.19
CA HIS A 40 -19.54 -20.22 0.89
C HIS A 40 -20.15 -20.49 -0.46
N SER A 41 -21.44 -20.79 -0.40
CA SER A 41 -22.39 -20.91 -1.48
C SER A 41 -22.09 -19.88 -2.57
N ARG A 42 -22.01 -20.37 -3.81
CA ARG A 42 -21.75 -19.62 -5.03
C ARG A 42 -22.87 -18.61 -5.28
N LEU A 43 -22.92 -17.52 -4.52
CA LEU A 43 -23.69 -16.34 -4.86
C LEU A 43 -22.94 -15.64 -5.99
N ALA A 44 -23.23 -16.06 -7.22
CA ALA A 44 -22.89 -15.28 -8.39
C ALA A 44 -23.55 -13.92 -8.22
N LEU A 45 -22.78 -12.90 -7.81
CA LEU A 45 -23.24 -11.52 -7.88
C LEU A 45 -23.54 -11.23 -9.36
N THR A 46 -24.82 -11.25 -9.70
CA THR A 46 -25.28 -10.90 -11.04
C THR A 46 -25.14 -9.39 -11.18
N TRP A 47 -24.16 -8.96 -11.97
CA TRP A 47 -23.95 -7.56 -12.28
C TRP A 47 -25.06 -7.07 -13.22
N PRO A 48 -25.67 -5.90 -12.97
CA PRO A 48 -26.64 -5.32 -13.89
C PRO A 48 -25.99 -5.06 -15.26
N ARG A 49 -26.70 -5.42 -16.34
CA ARG A 49 -26.24 -5.23 -17.73
C ARG A 49 -27.05 -4.11 -18.39
N GLY A 50 -26.39 -3.19 -19.10
CA GLY A 50 -27.03 -2.15 -19.90
C GLY A 50 -26.06 -1.01 -20.29
N PRO A 51 -26.44 -0.12 -21.23
CA PRO A 51 -25.70 1.12 -21.47
C PRO A 51 -25.71 1.98 -20.21
N GLY A 52 -24.54 2.37 -19.71
CA GLY A 52 -24.37 3.10 -18.44
C GLY A 52 -23.86 2.27 -17.26
N PHE A 53 -23.69 0.94 -17.42
CA PHE A 53 -23.09 0.08 -16.40
C PHE A 53 -21.62 -0.25 -16.72
N LEU A 54 -20.73 -0.22 -15.72
CA LEU A 54 -19.37 -0.73 -15.85
C LEU A 54 -19.41 -2.22 -16.21
N ARG A 55 -18.85 -2.58 -17.37
CA ARG A 55 -18.78 -3.97 -17.80
C ARG A 55 -17.67 -4.71 -17.04
N PRO A 56 -17.96 -5.76 -16.25
CA PRO A 56 -16.94 -6.55 -15.55
C PRO A 56 -15.86 -7.09 -16.49
N ASN A 57 -16.23 -7.37 -17.74
CA ASN A 57 -15.34 -7.89 -18.78
C ASN A 57 -14.15 -6.96 -19.09
N LYS A 58 -14.24 -5.66 -18.80
CA LYS A 58 -13.10 -4.72 -18.99
C LYS A 58 -11.98 -4.92 -17.97
N LEU A 59 -12.33 -5.49 -16.82
CA LEU A 59 -11.40 -5.88 -15.78
C LEU A 59 -11.00 -7.36 -15.89
N GLN A 60 -11.60 -8.12 -16.81
CA GLN A 60 -11.31 -9.55 -17.05
C GLN A 60 -10.39 -9.75 -18.27
N GLY A 61 -9.77 -10.93 -18.37
CA GLY A 61 -8.90 -11.33 -19.48
C GLY A 61 -7.43 -10.88 -19.34
N GLY A 62 -6.51 -11.56 -20.02
CA GLY A 62 -5.06 -11.31 -19.93
C GLY A 62 -4.41 -11.87 -18.65
N ASP A 63 -3.09 -11.77 -18.53
CA ASP A 63 -2.34 -12.15 -17.33
C ASP A 63 -2.18 -10.96 -16.36
N ARG A 64 -1.59 -11.20 -15.18
CA ARG A 64 -1.34 -10.16 -14.16
C ARG A 64 -0.36 -9.08 -14.63
N ARG A 65 0.35 -9.29 -15.75
CA ARG A 65 1.27 -8.30 -16.34
C ARG A 65 0.53 -7.30 -17.23
N SER A 66 -0.68 -7.63 -17.67
CA SER A 66 -1.54 -6.72 -18.42
C SER A 66 -2.44 -5.90 -17.48
N ILE A 67 -2.35 -4.57 -17.57
CA ILE A 67 -3.25 -3.65 -16.86
C ILE A 67 -4.70 -3.71 -17.41
N GLY A 68 -4.96 -4.51 -18.44
CA GLY A 68 -6.28 -4.62 -19.08
C GLY A 68 -6.71 -3.28 -19.68
N ARG A 69 -8.01 -2.96 -19.58
CA ARG A 69 -8.58 -1.66 -20.01
C ARG A 69 -8.85 -0.74 -18.82
N VAL A 70 -7.97 -0.75 -17.81
CA VAL A 70 -8.17 0.05 -16.58
C VAL A 70 -8.30 1.53 -16.90
N ASP A 71 -7.51 2.09 -17.82
CA ASP A 71 -7.60 3.52 -18.14
C ASP A 71 -8.97 3.89 -18.75
N GLU A 72 -9.55 3.03 -19.61
CA GLU A 72 -10.92 3.23 -20.08
C GLU A 72 -11.96 3.20 -18.93
N VAL A 73 -11.71 2.38 -17.91
CA VAL A 73 -12.59 2.28 -16.72
C VAL A 73 -12.45 3.52 -15.85
N VAL A 74 -11.23 4.03 -15.65
CA VAL A 74 -10.95 5.28 -14.96
C VAL A 74 -11.70 6.43 -15.62
N ASP A 75 -11.59 6.58 -16.94
CA ASP A 75 -12.29 7.62 -17.69
C ASP A 75 -13.81 7.53 -17.55
N GLN A 76 -14.37 6.31 -17.61
CA GLN A 76 -15.81 6.10 -17.43
C GLN A 76 -16.29 6.50 -16.04
N VAL A 77 -15.54 6.15 -14.99
CA VAL A 77 -15.92 6.51 -13.61
C VAL A 77 -15.73 8.01 -13.36
N LEU A 78 -14.72 8.64 -13.94
CA LEU A 78 -14.55 10.09 -13.83
C LEU A 78 -15.69 10.87 -14.49
N ARG A 79 -16.26 10.34 -15.59
CA ARG A 79 -17.48 10.86 -16.25
C ARG A 79 -18.76 10.52 -15.49
N SER A 80 -18.83 9.39 -14.79
CA SER A 80 -19.98 8.99 -13.97
C SER A 80 -19.54 8.41 -12.63
N VAL A 81 -19.39 9.27 -11.63
CA VAL A 81 -18.84 8.91 -10.31
C VAL A 81 -19.68 7.88 -9.56
N SER A 82 -20.96 7.72 -9.92
CA SER A 82 -21.86 6.70 -9.39
C SER A 82 -21.34 5.27 -9.60
N LEU A 83 -20.44 5.08 -10.58
CA LEU A 83 -19.79 3.82 -10.93
C LEU A 83 -18.63 3.47 -9.98
N PHE A 84 -18.13 4.40 -9.18
CA PHE A 84 -17.02 4.15 -8.25
C PHE A 84 -17.31 2.99 -7.28
N LYS A 85 -18.56 2.89 -6.80
CA LYS A 85 -19.01 1.78 -5.92
C LYS A 85 -18.81 0.39 -6.53
N VAL A 86 -18.84 0.28 -7.87
CA VAL A 86 -18.62 -0.98 -8.59
C VAL A 86 -17.16 -1.41 -8.46
N LEU A 87 -16.21 -0.46 -8.55
CA LEU A 87 -14.79 -0.74 -8.35
C LEU A 87 -14.50 -1.17 -6.92
N VAL A 88 -15.13 -0.52 -5.93
CA VAL A 88 -15.01 -0.92 -4.52
C VAL A 88 -15.56 -2.34 -4.27
N LYS A 89 -16.63 -2.73 -4.96
CA LYS A 89 -17.09 -4.13 -4.96
C LYS A 89 -16.07 -5.06 -5.62
N GLY A 90 -15.45 -4.62 -6.72
CA GLY A 90 -14.38 -5.32 -7.42
C GLY A 90 -13.15 -5.64 -6.55
N LEU A 91 -12.89 -4.88 -5.48
CA LEU A 91 -11.82 -5.20 -4.53
C LEU A 91 -12.10 -6.45 -3.67
N GLN A 92 -13.36 -6.89 -3.59
CA GLN A 92 -13.83 -7.95 -2.70
C GLN A 92 -14.16 -9.26 -3.44
N VAL A 93 -13.99 -9.30 -4.76
CA VAL A 93 -14.29 -10.50 -5.54
C VAL A 93 -13.17 -11.53 -5.42
N ASP A 94 -13.49 -12.80 -5.65
CA ASP A 94 -12.50 -13.90 -5.54
C ASP A 94 -11.43 -13.86 -6.64
N ASP A 95 -11.74 -13.29 -7.80
CA ASP A 95 -10.81 -13.20 -8.93
C ASP A 95 -9.67 -12.19 -8.62
N PRO A 96 -8.41 -12.66 -8.49
CA PRO A 96 -7.28 -11.80 -8.17
C PRO A 96 -6.97 -10.77 -9.25
N LEU A 97 -7.30 -11.02 -10.52
CA LEU A 97 -7.10 -10.04 -11.60
C LEU A 97 -8.07 -8.87 -11.46
N ILE A 98 -9.34 -9.17 -11.18
CA ILE A 98 -10.37 -8.14 -10.99
C ILE A 98 -10.03 -7.31 -9.74
N ARG A 99 -9.61 -7.94 -8.63
CA ARG A 99 -9.20 -7.20 -7.42
C ARG A 99 -8.07 -6.23 -7.69
N MET A 100 -6.99 -6.72 -8.29
CA MET A 100 -5.82 -5.90 -8.62
C MET A 100 -6.21 -4.72 -9.51
N ARG A 101 -6.93 -4.96 -10.60
CA ARG A 101 -7.32 -3.91 -11.56
C ARG A 101 -8.32 -2.92 -10.96
N SER A 102 -9.19 -3.40 -10.08
CA SER A 102 -10.06 -2.52 -9.30
C SER A 102 -9.25 -1.63 -8.36
N ALA A 103 -8.21 -2.18 -7.72
CA ALA A 103 -7.31 -1.42 -6.86
C ALA A 103 -6.50 -0.38 -7.65
N ASP A 104 -6.01 -0.72 -8.85
CA ASP A 104 -5.36 0.22 -9.76
C ASP A 104 -6.30 1.35 -10.19
N ALA A 105 -7.52 1.01 -10.64
CA ALA A 105 -8.51 2.00 -11.02
C ALA A 105 -8.88 2.93 -9.86
N VAL A 106 -9.11 2.39 -8.66
CA VAL A 106 -9.41 3.18 -7.45
C VAL A 106 -8.24 4.10 -7.10
N GLU A 107 -7.00 3.62 -7.16
CA GLU A 107 -5.81 4.44 -6.91
C GLU A 107 -5.73 5.61 -7.90
N LYS A 108 -5.88 5.34 -9.21
CA LYS A 108 -5.82 6.36 -10.26
C LYS A 108 -6.92 7.41 -10.11
N ILE A 109 -8.16 6.97 -9.93
CA ILE A 109 -9.32 7.88 -9.78
C ILE A 109 -9.15 8.78 -8.57
N THR A 110 -8.73 8.22 -7.44
CA THR A 110 -8.68 8.94 -6.15
C THR A 110 -7.47 9.87 -6.03
N ARG A 111 -6.54 9.81 -6.99
CA ARG A 111 -5.52 10.86 -7.17
C ARG A 111 -6.14 12.18 -7.62
N VAL A 112 -7.26 12.13 -8.36
CA VAL A 112 -7.98 13.29 -8.89
C VAL A 112 -9.21 13.64 -8.05
N LYS A 113 -9.94 12.62 -7.55
CA LYS A 113 -11.15 12.79 -6.73
C LYS A 113 -11.08 11.98 -5.42
N PRO A 114 -10.27 12.43 -4.43
CA PRO A 114 -10.10 11.70 -3.17
C PRO A 114 -11.40 11.58 -2.36
N ASP A 115 -12.33 12.54 -2.46
CA ASP A 115 -13.59 12.54 -1.70
C ASP A 115 -14.47 11.31 -1.97
N LEU A 116 -14.30 10.64 -3.13
CA LEU A 116 -15.00 9.40 -3.44
C LEU A 116 -14.67 8.27 -2.45
N LEU A 117 -13.55 8.36 -1.74
CA LEU A 117 -13.15 7.39 -0.72
C LEU A 117 -14.03 7.47 0.54
N ASN A 118 -14.62 8.63 0.86
CA ASN A 118 -15.24 8.89 2.16
C ASN A 118 -16.38 7.91 2.47
N SER A 119 -17.24 7.64 1.50
CA SER A 119 -18.35 6.68 1.62
C SER A 119 -17.89 5.21 1.71
N HIS A 120 -16.62 4.94 1.47
CA HIS A 120 -16.05 3.60 1.38
C HIS A 120 -14.89 3.33 2.34
N LYS A 121 -14.52 4.31 3.17
CA LYS A 121 -13.36 4.27 4.09
C LYS A 121 -13.26 2.98 4.89
N LYS A 122 -14.35 2.56 5.56
CA LYS A 122 -14.36 1.33 6.38
C LYS A 122 -14.00 0.08 5.57
N VAL A 123 -14.49 -0.03 4.34
CA VAL A 123 -14.20 -1.17 3.45
C VAL A 123 -12.73 -1.14 3.02
N ILE A 124 -12.21 0.04 2.69
CA ILE A 124 -10.83 0.22 2.23
C ILE A 124 -9.83 -0.10 3.34
N ILE A 125 -10.04 0.41 4.55
CA ILE A 125 -9.18 0.11 5.72
C ILE A 125 -9.19 -1.40 6.01
N ARG A 126 -10.38 -2.02 6.05
CA ARG A 126 -10.49 -3.47 6.26
C ARG A 126 -9.72 -4.27 5.20
N LEU A 127 -9.89 -3.93 3.93
CA LEU A 127 -9.23 -4.65 2.83
C LEU A 127 -7.71 -4.50 2.84
N ALA A 128 -7.20 -3.33 3.24
CA ALA A 128 -5.76 -3.14 3.41
C ALA A 128 -5.20 -4.09 4.49
N GLY A 129 -5.89 -4.26 5.62
CA GLY A 129 -5.45 -5.17 6.68
C GLY A 129 -5.57 -6.66 6.33
N GLN A 130 -6.45 -7.04 5.40
CA GLN A 130 -6.79 -8.45 5.13
C GLN A 130 -6.19 -9.02 3.85
N SER A 131 -5.84 -8.19 2.86
CA SER A 131 -5.35 -8.66 1.57
C SER A 131 -3.96 -9.29 1.73
N ASP A 132 -3.74 -10.47 1.14
CA ASP A 132 -2.43 -11.12 0.97
C ASP A 132 -1.81 -10.83 -0.41
N GLN A 133 -2.62 -10.40 -1.36
CA GLN A 133 -2.22 -10.10 -2.73
C GLN A 133 -1.36 -8.82 -2.79
N GLN A 134 -0.10 -8.97 -3.18
CA GLN A 134 0.88 -7.87 -3.22
C GLN A 134 0.44 -6.69 -4.08
N GLU A 135 -0.26 -6.94 -5.20
CA GLU A 135 -0.67 -5.88 -6.10
C GLU A 135 -1.81 -5.05 -5.50
N VAL A 136 -2.69 -5.67 -4.71
CA VAL A 136 -3.70 -4.92 -3.95
C VAL A 136 -3.01 -4.12 -2.84
N ARG A 137 -2.06 -4.72 -2.11
CA ARG A 137 -1.33 -4.04 -1.01
C ARG A 137 -0.63 -2.77 -1.48
N TRP A 138 0.08 -2.80 -2.62
CA TRP A 138 0.78 -1.61 -3.10
C TRP A 138 -0.17 -0.48 -3.50
N HIS A 139 -1.39 -0.80 -3.95
CA HIS A 139 -2.37 0.21 -4.33
C HIS A 139 -3.03 0.76 -3.07
N MET A 140 -3.33 -0.11 -2.10
CA MET A 140 -3.83 0.31 -0.78
C MET A 140 -2.84 1.27 -0.10
N ALA A 141 -1.54 0.97 -0.09
CA ALA A 141 -0.54 1.87 0.49
C ALA A 141 -0.60 3.29 -0.12
N GLN A 142 -0.91 3.43 -1.41
CA GLN A 142 -1.05 4.73 -2.06
C GLN A 142 -2.40 5.41 -1.80
N ILE A 143 -3.46 4.62 -1.58
CA ILE A 143 -4.83 5.11 -1.33
C ILE A 143 -4.99 5.59 0.12
N LEU A 144 -4.46 4.85 1.09
CA LEU A 144 -4.72 5.06 2.52
C LEU A 144 -4.42 6.47 3.03
N PRO A 145 -3.30 7.14 2.65
CA PRO A 145 -3.01 8.50 3.10
C PRO A 145 -4.01 9.56 2.61
N ARG A 146 -4.86 9.25 1.62
CA ARG A 146 -5.84 10.17 1.03
C ARG A 146 -7.18 10.17 1.76
N LEU A 147 -7.36 9.29 2.75
CA LEU A 147 -8.59 9.16 3.53
C LEU A 147 -8.72 10.32 4.53
N SER A 148 -9.96 10.78 4.75
CA SER A 148 -10.29 11.61 5.91
C SER A 148 -10.43 10.71 7.16
N LEU A 149 -9.39 10.70 7.99
CA LEU A 149 -9.21 9.74 9.10
C LEU A 149 -9.52 10.34 10.46
N THR A 150 -10.23 9.58 11.29
CA THR A 150 -10.23 9.78 12.74
C THR A 150 -8.89 9.31 13.35
N PRO A 151 -8.54 9.69 14.58
CA PRO A 151 -7.31 9.23 15.23
C PRO A 151 -7.20 7.70 15.29
N GLY A 152 -8.28 6.98 15.64
CA GLY A 152 -8.26 5.51 15.71
C GLY A 152 -8.09 4.84 14.34
N GLU A 153 -8.73 5.38 13.31
CA GLU A 153 -8.54 4.88 11.94
C GLU A 153 -7.13 5.14 11.42
N ARG A 154 -6.55 6.30 11.76
CA ARG A 154 -5.15 6.62 11.44
C ARG A 154 -4.21 5.60 12.08
N GLN A 155 -4.37 5.30 13.37
CA GLN A 155 -3.56 4.29 14.04
C GLN A 155 -3.68 2.92 13.34
N THR A 156 -4.90 2.50 13.03
CA THR A 156 -5.14 1.22 12.32
C THR A 156 -4.41 1.15 10.97
N ILE A 157 -4.39 2.26 10.23
CA ILE A 157 -3.68 2.36 8.96
C ILE A 157 -2.17 2.34 9.16
N VAL A 158 -1.67 3.07 10.15
CA VAL A 158 -0.25 3.09 10.50
C VAL A 158 0.23 1.69 10.84
N ASP A 159 -0.49 0.95 11.68
CA ASP A 159 -0.17 -0.43 12.04
C ASP A 159 -0.14 -1.34 10.80
N THR A 160 -1.13 -1.19 9.91
CA THR A 160 -1.17 -1.93 8.64
C THR A 160 0.05 -1.62 7.76
N LEU A 161 0.47 -0.36 7.68
CA LEU A 161 1.62 0.06 6.88
C LEU A 161 2.94 -0.44 7.49
N TYR A 162 3.07 -0.51 8.82
CA TYR A 162 4.21 -1.14 9.48
C TYR A 162 4.29 -2.64 9.16
N VAL A 163 3.15 -3.35 9.10
CA VAL A 163 3.12 -4.74 8.63
C VAL A 163 3.63 -4.84 7.18
N TYR A 164 3.24 -3.91 6.30
CA TYR A 164 3.70 -3.89 4.90
C TYR A 164 5.20 -3.68 4.74
N LEU A 165 5.91 -3.12 5.71
CA LEU A 165 7.38 -2.98 5.66
C LEU A 165 8.10 -4.34 5.68
N ASN A 166 7.43 -5.39 6.12
CA ASN A 166 7.92 -6.77 6.13
C ASN A 166 7.49 -7.57 4.88
N ASP A 167 6.85 -6.93 3.90
CA ASP A 167 6.39 -7.60 2.69
C ASP A 167 7.57 -8.08 1.81
N LYS A 168 7.39 -9.23 1.15
CA LYS A 168 8.38 -9.78 0.21
C LYS A 168 8.53 -8.86 -1.01
N SER A 169 7.46 -8.17 -1.40
CA SER A 169 7.46 -7.22 -2.51
C SER A 169 8.11 -5.90 -2.11
N LYS A 170 9.23 -5.58 -2.75
CA LYS A 170 9.91 -4.29 -2.56
C LYS A 170 9.06 -3.09 -2.99
N ILE A 171 8.09 -3.31 -3.88
CA ILE A 171 7.14 -2.27 -4.29
C ILE A 171 6.18 -1.95 -3.15
N VAL A 172 5.64 -2.97 -2.47
CA VAL A 172 4.78 -2.79 -1.29
C VAL A 172 5.53 -2.03 -0.19
N VAL A 173 6.75 -2.46 0.16
CA VAL A 173 7.60 -1.77 1.15
C VAL A 173 7.85 -0.32 0.78
N THR A 174 8.15 -0.05 -0.50
CA THR A 174 8.44 1.31 -0.98
C THR A 174 7.23 2.25 -0.88
N PHE A 175 6.03 1.75 -1.22
CA PHE A 175 4.81 2.55 -1.08
C PHE A 175 4.36 2.66 0.38
N ALA A 176 4.62 1.66 1.22
CA ALA A 176 4.35 1.76 2.65
C ALA A 176 5.21 2.84 3.32
N LEU A 177 6.50 2.93 3.01
CA LEU A 177 7.36 4.02 3.49
C LEU A 177 6.88 5.39 3.05
N GLN A 178 6.45 5.52 1.79
CA GLN A 178 5.86 6.77 1.29
C GLN A 178 4.59 7.12 2.07
N ALA A 179 3.70 6.15 2.27
CA ALA A 179 2.43 6.35 2.95
C ALA A 179 2.62 6.78 4.41
N LEU A 180 3.54 6.14 5.12
CA LEU A 180 3.92 6.54 6.49
C LEU A 180 4.45 7.97 6.53
N ALA A 181 5.31 8.35 5.58
CA ALA A 181 5.82 9.71 5.49
C ALA A 181 4.72 10.74 5.18
N ASP A 182 3.76 10.41 4.31
CA ASP A 182 2.64 11.31 4.00
C ASP A 182 1.68 11.45 5.18
N LEU A 183 1.44 10.38 5.95
CA LEU A 183 0.65 10.44 7.19
C LEU A 183 1.37 11.26 8.28
N ALA A 184 2.68 11.06 8.45
CA ALA A 184 3.52 11.79 9.38
C ALA A 184 3.62 13.29 9.08
N ALA A 185 3.53 13.69 7.81
CA ALA A 185 3.53 15.10 7.44
C ALA A 185 2.32 15.87 8.02
N ALA A 186 1.23 15.17 8.32
CA ALA A 186 0.01 15.74 8.92
C ALA A 186 -0.20 15.33 10.39
N ASP A 187 0.74 14.61 11.00
CA ASP A 187 0.62 14.08 12.37
C ASP A 187 1.94 14.25 13.13
N LYS A 188 1.96 15.21 14.05
CA LYS A 188 3.12 15.57 14.86
C LYS A 188 3.58 14.43 15.78
N GLN A 189 2.66 13.59 16.25
CA GLN A 189 3.00 12.49 17.16
C GLN A 189 3.67 11.35 16.39
N LEU A 190 3.24 11.11 15.15
CA LEU A 190 3.80 10.07 14.28
C LEU A 190 5.16 10.47 13.66
N GLN A 191 5.40 11.77 13.48
CA GLN A 191 6.54 12.27 12.72
C GLN A 191 7.92 11.78 13.23
N PRO A 192 8.26 11.84 14.54
CA PRO A 192 9.57 11.42 15.02
C PRO A 192 9.90 9.95 14.75
N ASP A 193 8.91 9.06 14.90
CA ASP A 193 9.10 7.62 14.67
C ASP A 193 9.28 7.31 13.19
N VAL A 194 8.52 7.96 12.31
CA VAL A 194 8.70 7.80 10.85
C VAL A 194 10.03 8.37 10.39
N MET A 195 10.52 9.47 10.97
CA MET A 195 11.86 9.99 10.66
C MET A 195 12.96 9.01 11.05
N ARG A 196 12.86 8.37 12.23
CA ARG A 196 13.80 7.33 12.68
C ARG A 196 13.79 6.13 11.75
N LEU A 197 12.59 5.67 11.37
CA LEU A 197 12.40 4.58 10.41
C LEU A 197 13.06 4.89 9.06
N LEU A 198 12.85 6.10 8.51
CA LEU A 198 13.45 6.49 7.24
C LEU A 198 14.98 6.48 7.31
N GLN A 199 15.57 6.91 8.43
CA GLN A 199 17.01 6.88 8.65
C GLN A 199 17.55 5.43 8.60
N GLU A 200 16.89 4.50 9.28
CA GLU A 200 17.25 3.07 9.25
C GLU A 200 17.19 2.50 7.83
N PHE A 201 16.14 2.81 7.06
CA PHE A 201 16.01 2.36 5.67
C PHE A 201 17.03 3.03 4.72
N ILE A 202 17.51 4.23 5.03
CA ILE A 202 18.60 4.87 4.29
C ILE A 202 19.94 4.16 4.54
N GLU A 203 20.15 3.62 5.73
CA GLU A 203 21.38 2.91 6.09
C GLU A 203 21.39 1.50 5.50
N THR A 204 20.28 0.77 5.64
CA THR A 204 20.20 -0.68 5.36
C THR A 204 19.57 -1.03 4.01
N GLY A 205 18.81 -0.12 3.40
CA GLY A 205 17.99 -0.41 2.22
C GLY A 205 18.75 -0.57 0.90
N SER A 206 18.03 -0.97 -0.16
CA SER A 206 18.57 -0.98 -1.54
C SER A 206 18.83 0.45 -2.04
N PRO A 207 19.65 0.68 -3.09
CA PRO A 207 19.91 2.03 -3.61
C PRO A 207 18.65 2.85 -3.90
N ALA A 208 17.60 2.20 -4.43
CA ALA A 208 16.31 2.84 -4.69
C ALA A 208 15.60 3.28 -3.39
N ILE A 209 15.57 2.40 -2.38
CA ILE A 209 15.02 2.70 -1.06
C ILE A 209 15.80 3.83 -0.40
N LYS A 210 17.15 3.80 -0.45
CA LYS A 210 17.99 4.86 0.11
C LYS A 210 17.71 6.21 -0.53
N ASN A 211 17.64 6.28 -1.86
CA ASN A 211 17.33 7.51 -2.57
C ASN A 211 15.96 8.05 -2.17
N ARG A 212 14.94 7.20 -2.15
CA ARG A 212 13.58 7.60 -1.76
C ARG A 212 13.49 8.02 -0.28
N GLY A 213 14.13 7.27 0.61
CA GLY A 213 14.19 7.58 2.04
C GLY A 213 14.79 8.96 2.29
N ARG A 214 15.89 9.32 1.62
CA ARG A 214 16.48 10.67 1.71
C ARG A 214 15.51 11.76 1.27
N LYS A 215 14.79 11.56 0.17
CA LYS A 215 13.79 12.52 -0.32
C LYS A 215 12.64 12.70 0.68
N LEU A 216 12.15 11.61 1.27
CA LEU A 216 11.07 11.67 2.26
C LEU A 216 11.51 12.33 3.56
N LEU A 217 12.70 11.99 4.05
CA LEU A 217 13.25 12.58 5.26
C LEU A 217 13.48 14.09 5.09
N ALA A 218 13.97 14.51 3.92
CA ALA A 218 14.12 15.93 3.60
C ALA A 218 12.76 16.65 3.58
N LYS A 219 11.72 16.06 2.96
CA LYS A 219 10.36 16.62 2.93
C LYS A 219 9.78 16.80 4.35
N LEU A 220 9.95 15.80 5.22
CA LEU A 220 9.47 15.88 6.61
C LEU A 220 10.22 16.95 7.41
N LYS A 221 11.54 17.07 7.25
CA LYS A 221 12.33 18.13 7.91
C LYS A 221 11.96 19.53 7.44
N ALA A 222 11.62 19.68 6.15
CA ALA A 222 11.22 20.95 5.56
C ALA A 222 9.78 21.36 5.90
N SER A 223 8.98 20.45 6.45
CA SER A 223 7.60 20.72 6.89
C SER A 223 7.58 20.75 8.43
N PRO A 224 7.97 21.86 9.07
CA PRO A 224 7.96 21.96 10.52
C PRO A 224 6.52 21.77 11.03
N PRO A 225 6.36 21.16 12.21
CA PRO A 225 5.04 20.84 12.74
C PRO A 225 4.24 22.13 13.05
N ILE A 226 3.26 22.48 12.20
CA ILE A 226 2.33 23.64 12.38
C ILE A 226 1.54 23.50 13.67
#